data_AF-A0A1I4APP7-F1
#
_entry.id   AF-A0A1I4APP7-F1
#
_cell.length_a   1.000
_cell.length_b   1.000
_cell.length_c   1.000
_cell.angle_alpha   90.00
_cell.angle_beta   90.00
_cell.angle_gamma   90.00
#
_symmetry.space_group_name_H-M   'P 1'
#
loop_
_entity.id
_entity.type
_entity.pdbx_description
1 polymer ?
#
loop_
_entity_poly.entity_id
_entity_poly.type
_entity_poly.pdbx_seq_one_letter_code
_entity_poly.pdbx_strand_id
1 'polypeptide(L)'
;MKSINITLGIIILLLLGLISCKDDYSVDLSNRKFVRINRQTVSLTIGEKFILKAQVDTLGGASKTFNWSVVDGSIASIETKDNNTAVVTALGEGNTVIKIESTDGELRYFSDLIVSKDRIIKVLSIGNSLAEDAVENFLYDLTTSAGKKIIIGNLYLNESSLEQHWTNASENKNPYQFRLIGTDGSKSTQNDKTISEIIESENWDFISFEEFLPLSGKIEGYQNNLSKLVEYAKALTTNPDVKFLLHQPWAYAGSSTQEGFSNYDRDQMKMYNAIVDAVSKAKDLANIDLIVPSGTAIQNGRTTYVGDPNYLGDLFMKENGYRLSEVIGKFTVAATWYETIFGSNVLDNPFAADPFSTYEINLVKAAAHTAVVKPNEITTLTSYRYPEGFVLNTYILNNPIYIDFGPIFSGVPFNNYGRPTDAKLTDLKDQNGESTKFEIGVKDQFTGTLERGLDNSLGLPRTASEDMFFSDGNNENFRISSFALSNFNPDLEYTFIFYGAINDSNTQTEFQIIGKNEGVAHLVNDFNMDRVAIVSGISPTDYGTLIIQMTKGPNNTHWAGFFGINAMIITPDGYSIPGIN
;
A
#
# COMPACT_ATOMS: atom_id res chain seq x y z
N MET A 1 -56.61 8.55 7.70
CA MET A 1 -56.44 9.46 8.87
C MET A 1 -55.23 9.00 9.68
N LYS A 2 -54.09 9.67 9.47
CA LYS A 2 -53.03 9.94 10.45
C LYS A 2 -52.07 10.90 9.75
N SER A 3 -52.16 12.17 10.14
CA SER A 3 -51.33 13.27 9.64
C SER A 3 -49.93 13.12 10.20
N ILE A 4 -48.94 12.95 9.33
CA ILE A 4 -47.53 13.14 9.67
C ILE A 4 -47.17 14.54 9.19
N ASN A 5 -46.99 15.45 10.15
CA ASN A 5 -46.49 16.79 9.89
C ASN A 5 -45.03 16.70 9.47
N ILE A 6 -44.76 16.92 8.18
CA ILE A 6 -43.41 17.12 7.67
C ILE A 6 -43.05 18.59 7.95
N THR A 7 -42.33 18.83 9.03
CA THR A 7 -41.59 20.08 9.21
C THR A 7 -40.44 20.09 8.21
N LEU A 8 -40.65 20.81 7.11
CA LEU A 8 -39.66 21.08 6.08
C LEU A 8 -38.60 22.02 6.67
N GLY A 9 -37.53 21.45 7.22
CA GLY A 9 -36.32 22.20 7.57
C GLY A 9 -35.65 22.68 6.29
N ILE A 10 -35.71 23.99 6.03
CA ILE A 10 -34.97 24.63 4.95
C ILE A 10 -33.48 24.55 5.31
N ILE A 11 -32.79 23.55 4.78
CA ILE A 11 -31.33 23.53 4.73
C ILE A 11 -30.94 24.51 3.64
N ILE A 12 -30.36 25.64 4.04
CA ILE A 12 -29.75 26.60 3.11
C ILE A 12 -28.54 25.90 2.50
N LEU A 13 -28.73 25.51 1.25
CA LEU A 13 -27.75 24.96 0.34
C LEU A 13 -26.77 26.08 -0.04
N LEU A 14 -25.64 26.21 0.66
CA LEU A 14 -24.53 27.04 0.20
C LEU A 14 -23.70 26.23 -0.80
N LEU A 15 -24.29 26.05 -1.99
CA LEU A 15 -23.54 25.81 -3.23
C LEU A 15 -22.73 27.07 -3.50
N LEU A 16 -21.53 27.18 -2.89
CA LEU A 16 -20.48 28.03 -3.42
C LEU A 16 -19.95 27.34 -4.68
N GLY A 17 -20.73 27.43 -5.76
CA GLY A 17 -20.19 27.27 -7.08
C GLY A 17 -19.04 28.27 -7.21
N LEU A 18 -17.86 27.76 -7.53
CA LEU A 18 -16.75 28.55 -8.07
C LEU A 18 -17.16 29.07 -9.45
N ILE A 19 -18.17 29.95 -9.48
CA ILE A 19 -18.22 30.97 -10.51
C ILE A 19 -17.10 31.91 -10.07
N SER A 20 -15.98 31.86 -10.78
CA SER A 20 -15.13 33.03 -10.91
C SER A 20 -16.04 34.16 -11.34
N CYS A 21 -16.57 34.93 -10.39
CA CYS A 21 -16.98 36.29 -10.64
C CYS A 21 -15.72 36.94 -11.20
N LYS A 22 -15.67 37.06 -12.53
CA LYS A 22 -15.03 38.23 -13.10
C LYS A 22 -15.83 39.38 -12.51
N ASP A 23 -15.31 39.92 -11.42
CA ASP A 23 -15.75 41.22 -10.95
C ASP A 23 -15.44 42.18 -12.10
N ASP A 24 -16.45 42.45 -12.94
CA ASP A 24 -16.44 43.56 -13.92
C ASP A 24 -16.37 44.93 -13.20
N TYR A 25 -16.22 44.93 -11.88
CA TYR A 25 -15.90 46.06 -11.02
C TYR A 25 -14.57 45.83 -10.30
N SER A 26 -13.47 45.72 -11.05
CA SER A 26 -12.16 46.02 -10.47
C SER A 26 -12.13 47.51 -10.13
N VAL A 27 -12.53 47.87 -8.91
CA VAL A 27 -12.37 49.24 -8.41
C VAL A 27 -10.88 49.51 -8.35
N ASP A 28 -10.37 50.32 -9.27
CA ASP A 28 -9.00 50.81 -9.23
C ASP A 28 -8.81 51.66 -7.97
N LEU A 29 -8.13 51.09 -6.98
CA LEU A 29 -7.80 51.72 -5.70
C LEU A 29 -6.36 52.24 -5.66
N SER A 30 -5.63 52.20 -6.77
CA SER A 30 -4.20 52.59 -6.83
C SER A 30 -3.93 54.01 -6.31
N ASN A 31 -4.95 54.88 -6.27
CA ASN A 31 -4.89 56.25 -5.81
C ASN A 31 -5.79 56.59 -4.60
N ARG A 32 -6.21 55.61 -3.80
CA ARG A 32 -7.07 55.84 -2.61
C ARG A 32 -6.51 55.18 -1.36
N LYS A 33 -6.69 55.85 -0.21
CA LYS A 33 -6.38 55.26 1.09
C LYS A 33 -7.37 54.14 1.40
N PHE A 34 -6.89 52.96 1.81
CA PHE A 34 -7.73 51.84 2.19
C PHE A 34 -7.09 50.94 3.25
N VAL A 35 -7.94 50.21 3.95
CA VAL A 35 -7.58 49.01 4.71
C VAL A 35 -8.55 47.90 4.30
N ARG A 36 -8.04 46.68 4.14
CA ARG A 36 -8.84 45.48 3.81
C ARG A 36 -8.31 44.28 4.57
N ILE A 37 -9.20 43.41 5.00
CA ILE A 37 -8.83 42.11 5.56
C ILE A 37 -8.69 41.11 4.39
N ASN A 38 -7.74 40.18 4.47
CA ASN A 38 -7.49 39.15 3.45
C ASN A 38 -8.67 38.21 3.17
N ARG A 39 -9.71 38.23 4.00
CA ARG A 39 -10.96 37.48 3.83
C ARG A 39 -12.16 38.40 4.04
N GLN A 40 -13.15 38.29 3.14
CA GLN A 40 -14.45 38.95 3.29
C GLN A 40 -15.30 38.23 4.32
N THR A 41 -15.32 36.89 4.27
CA THR A 41 -16.01 36.02 5.21
C THR A 41 -15.03 34.99 5.77
N VAL A 42 -15.11 34.74 7.07
CA VAL A 42 -14.34 33.72 7.79
C VAL A 42 -15.34 32.73 8.39
N SER A 43 -15.13 31.44 8.16
CA SER A 43 -15.98 30.37 8.69
C SER A 43 -15.16 29.47 9.61
N LEU A 44 -15.56 29.39 10.88
CA LEU A 44 -14.90 28.62 11.92
C LEU A 44 -15.87 27.70 12.65
N THR A 45 -15.31 26.78 13.41
CA THR A 45 -15.96 25.95 14.41
C THR A 45 -15.48 26.35 15.79
N ILE A 46 -16.29 26.14 16.83
CA ILE A 46 -15.95 26.54 18.20
C ILE A 46 -14.56 25.99 18.58
N GLY A 47 -13.69 26.87 19.09
CA GLY A 47 -12.31 26.55 19.47
C GLY A 47 -11.28 26.77 18.37
N GLU A 48 -11.67 26.88 17.10
CA GLU A 48 -10.73 27.22 16.02
C GLU A 48 -10.23 28.65 16.12
N LYS A 49 -9.01 28.84 15.59
CA LYS A 49 -8.37 30.14 15.43
C LYS A 49 -8.11 30.43 13.96
N PHE A 50 -8.04 31.70 13.62
CA PHE A 50 -7.72 32.17 12.28
C PHE A 50 -6.85 33.43 12.33
N ILE A 51 -5.78 33.45 11.54
CA ILE A 51 -4.88 34.58 11.35
C ILE A 51 -5.47 35.49 10.28
N LEU A 52 -5.82 36.70 10.70
CA LEU A 52 -6.29 37.78 9.85
C LEU A 52 -5.10 38.66 9.49
N LYS A 53 -4.97 39.00 8.20
CA LYS A 53 -3.94 39.90 7.70
C LYS A 53 -4.60 41.09 7.01
N ALA A 54 -4.21 42.30 7.38
CA ALA A 54 -4.68 43.53 6.78
C ALA A 54 -3.76 44.00 5.65
N GLN A 55 -4.34 44.22 4.47
CA GLN A 55 -3.72 44.91 3.35
C GLN A 55 -4.08 46.40 3.41
N VAL A 56 -3.07 47.24 3.28
CA VAL A 56 -3.18 48.71 3.32
C VAL A 56 -2.53 49.32 2.09
N ASP A 57 -2.98 50.49 1.68
CA ASP A 57 -2.37 51.22 0.57
C ASP A 57 -0.97 51.79 0.91
N THR A 58 -0.21 52.10 -0.15
CA THR A 58 1.11 52.74 -0.06
C THR A 58 1.04 54.28 0.05
N LEU A 59 -0.15 54.87 -0.10
CA LEU A 59 -0.41 56.32 -0.12
C LEU A 59 -0.84 56.85 1.27
N GLY A 60 -0.26 56.27 2.32
CA GLY A 60 -0.44 56.70 3.71
C GLY A 60 -1.31 55.78 4.56
N GLY A 61 -1.91 54.71 4.02
CA GLY A 61 -2.50 53.63 4.83
C GLY A 61 -1.46 52.90 5.68
N ALA A 62 -0.27 52.66 5.09
CA ALA A 62 0.85 52.02 5.78
C ALA A 62 1.41 52.80 7.00
N SER A 63 1.12 54.10 7.13
CA SER A 63 1.52 54.90 8.30
C SER A 63 0.45 55.00 9.38
N LYS A 64 -0.72 54.39 9.18
CA LYS A 64 -1.80 54.37 10.17
C LYS A 64 -1.58 53.25 11.19
N THR A 65 -2.03 53.49 12.42
CA THR A 65 -2.18 52.45 13.44
C THR A 65 -3.61 51.92 13.43
N PHE A 66 -3.81 50.61 13.56
CA PHE A 66 -5.12 49.97 13.50
C PHE A 66 -5.52 49.29 14.81
N ASN A 67 -6.81 49.37 15.11
CA ASN A 67 -7.47 48.64 16.18
C ASN A 67 -8.30 47.50 15.58
N TRP A 68 -8.16 46.31 16.15
CA TRP A 68 -8.92 45.12 15.79
C TRP A 68 -9.97 44.84 16.86
N SER A 69 -11.18 44.50 16.44
CA SER A 69 -12.29 44.19 17.36
C SER A 69 -13.27 43.19 16.73
N VAL A 70 -14.03 42.51 17.57
CA VAL A 70 -15.20 41.71 17.18
C VAL A 70 -16.43 42.35 17.82
N VAL A 71 -17.52 42.44 17.06
CA VAL A 71 -18.76 43.11 17.53
C VAL A 71 -19.41 42.36 18.68
N ASP A 72 -19.59 41.04 18.54
CA ASP A 72 -20.12 40.16 19.58
C ASP A 72 -19.02 39.30 20.20
N GLY A 73 -18.57 39.71 21.39
CA GLY A 73 -17.54 39.02 22.17
C GLY A 73 -17.96 37.66 22.75
N SER A 74 -19.26 37.32 22.73
CA SER A 74 -19.73 35.99 23.12
C SER A 74 -19.54 34.95 22.01
N ILE A 75 -19.45 35.40 20.75
CA ILE A 75 -19.25 34.55 19.57
C ILE A 75 -17.77 34.36 19.29
N ALA A 76 -16.94 35.40 19.40
CA ALA A 76 -15.51 35.30 19.18
C ALA A 76 -14.69 36.35 19.94
N SER A 77 -13.43 36.05 20.21
CA SER A 77 -12.43 37.01 20.70
C SER A 77 -11.36 37.28 19.65
N ILE A 78 -10.69 38.43 19.74
CA ILE A 78 -9.59 38.80 18.83
C ILE A 78 -8.37 39.27 19.63
N GLU A 79 -7.21 38.76 19.24
CA GLU A 79 -5.91 39.12 19.81
C GLU A 79 -5.04 39.77 18.73
N THR A 80 -4.69 41.04 18.92
CA THR A 80 -3.77 41.75 18.02
C THR A 80 -2.34 41.25 18.22
N LYS A 81 -1.69 40.78 17.15
CA LYS A 81 -0.28 40.37 17.16
C LYS A 81 0.64 41.54 16.81
N ASP A 82 0.27 42.27 15.77
CA ASP A 82 0.93 43.50 15.32
C ASP A 82 -0.10 44.43 14.67
N ASN A 83 0.34 45.55 14.11
CA ASN A 83 -0.54 46.55 13.52
C ASN A 83 -1.45 46.00 12.39
N ASN A 84 -0.97 45.01 11.65
CA ASN A 84 -1.61 44.47 10.45
C ASN A 84 -2.03 43.01 10.61
N THR A 85 -1.78 42.39 11.76
CA THR A 85 -2.09 40.98 12.01
C THR A 85 -2.84 40.81 13.32
N ALA A 86 -3.95 40.06 13.27
CA ALA A 86 -4.70 39.66 14.44
C ALA A 86 -5.11 38.18 14.36
N VAL A 87 -5.31 37.55 15.51
CA VAL A 87 -5.81 36.18 15.61
C VAL A 87 -7.21 36.24 16.18
N VAL A 88 -8.19 35.77 15.42
CA VAL A 88 -9.56 35.59 15.91
C VAL A 88 -9.72 34.16 16.43
N THR A 89 -10.42 34.00 17.56
CA THR A 89 -10.74 32.70 18.18
C THR A 89 -12.25 32.56 18.30
N ALA A 90 -12.81 31.47 17.79
CA ALA A 90 -14.22 31.16 17.86
C ALA A 90 -14.62 30.65 19.27
N LEU A 91 -15.60 31.29 19.90
CA LEU A 91 -16.03 31.01 21.28
C LEU A 91 -17.44 30.41 21.38
N GLY A 92 -18.36 30.84 20.52
CA GLY A 92 -19.76 30.42 20.55
C GLY A 92 -20.39 30.39 19.16
N GLU A 93 -21.38 29.51 18.98
CA GLU A 93 -22.11 29.40 17.71
C GLU A 93 -22.87 30.69 17.40
N GLY A 94 -22.79 31.16 16.15
CA GLY A 94 -23.50 32.34 15.69
C GLY A 94 -22.74 33.09 14.61
N ASN A 95 -23.27 34.26 14.23
CA ASN A 95 -22.66 35.16 13.27
C ASN A 95 -22.27 36.46 13.97
N THR A 96 -21.08 36.96 13.70
CA THR A 96 -20.59 38.25 14.20
C THR A 96 -19.77 38.95 13.11
N VAL A 97 -19.23 40.12 13.42
CA VAL A 97 -18.44 40.91 12.48
C VAL A 97 -17.09 41.22 13.11
N ILE A 98 -16.03 40.95 12.35
CA ILE A 98 -14.67 41.41 12.64
C ILE A 98 -14.53 42.81 12.06
N LYS A 99 -14.01 43.74 12.85
CA LYS A 99 -13.75 45.13 12.47
C LYS A 99 -12.27 45.45 12.63
N ILE A 100 -11.69 46.04 11.58
CA ILE A 100 -10.42 46.77 11.65
C ILE A 100 -10.68 48.25 11.39
N GLU A 101 -10.10 49.13 12.20
CA GLU A 101 -10.29 50.59 12.09
C GLU A 101 -9.01 51.34 12.47
N SER A 102 -8.64 52.36 11.71
CA SER A 102 -7.50 53.22 12.05
C SER A 102 -7.78 54.02 13.33
N THR A 103 -6.76 54.35 14.10
CA THR A 103 -6.91 55.08 15.39
C THR A 103 -7.58 56.45 15.25
N ASP A 104 -7.55 57.06 14.06
CA ASP A 104 -8.25 58.30 13.72
C ASP A 104 -9.65 58.10 13.12
N GLY A 105 -10.08 56.85 12.90
CA GLY A 105 -11.39 56.48 12.38
C GLY A 105 -11.59 56.71 10.88
N GLU A 106 -10.57 57.17 10.15
CA GLU A 106 -10.65 57.46 8.71
C GLU A 106 -10.80 56.20 7.86
N LEU A 107 -10.10 55.12 8.23
CA LEU A 107 -10.08 53.85 7.51
C LEU A 107 -10.75 52.78 8.34
N ARG A 108 -11.67 52.03 7.73
CA ARG A 108 -12.33 50.89 8.37
C ARG A 108 -12.66 49.80 7.36
N TYR A 109 -12.63 48.56 7.82
CA TYR A 109 -13.10 47.41 7.05
C TYR A 109 -13.78 46.40 7.97
N PHE A 110 -14.72 45.66 7.40
CA PHE A 110 -15.51 44.66 8.10
C PHE A 110 -15.40 43.32 7.38
N SER A 111 -15.31 42.25 8.14
CA SER A 111 -15.38 40.88 7.64
C SER A 111 -16.42 40.10 8.44
N ASP A 112 -17.26 39.34 7.74
CA ASP A 112 -18.25 38.48 8.38
C ASP A 112 -17.55 37.28 9.02
N LEU A 113 -17.93 36.93 10.24
CA LEU A 113 -17.48 35.73 10.92
C LEU A 113 -18.67 34.83 11.23
N ILE A 114 -18.62 33.60 10.72
CA ILE A 114 -19.62 32.56 10.94
C ILE A 114 -18.97 31.48 11.81
N VAL A 115 -19.54 31.20 12.97
CA VAL A 115 -19.08 30.16 13.90
C VAL A 115 -20.13 29.06 14.01
N SER A 116 -19.72 27.83 13.73
CA SER A 116 -20.56 26.63 13.80
C SER A 116 -20.12 25.67 14.92
N LYS A 117 -20.99 24.75 15.33
CA LYS A 117 -20.68 23.75 16.37
C LYS A 117 -19.90 22.53 15.86
N ASP A 118 -20.22 22.07 14.66
CA ASP A 118 -19.70 20.81 14.14
C ASP A 118 -18.27 20.96 13.64
N ARG A 119 -17.30 20.42 14.39
CA ARG A 119 -15.89 20.42 13.98
C ARG A 119 -15.69 19.71 12.64
N ILE A 120 -15.07 20.40 11.69
CA ILE A 120 -14.62 19.86 10.41
C ILE A 120 -13.09 19.86 10.45
N ILE A 121 -12.47 18.69 10.31
CA ILE A 121 -11.01 18.61 10.18
C ILE A 121 -10.61 18.89 8.73
N LYS A 122 -9.59 19.72 8.52
CA LYS A 122 -9.11 20.11 7.19
C LYS A 122 -7.69 19.63 6.99
N VAL A 123 -7.47 18.73 6.03
CA VAL A 123 -6.16 18.13 5.74
C VAL A 123 -5.73 18.50 4.33
N LEU A 124 -4.53 19.06 4.18
CA LEU A 124 -3.87 19.28 2.91
C LEU A 124 -2.66 18.36 2.79
N SER A 125 -2.58 17.59 1.71
CA SER A 125 -1.35 16.94 1.29
C SER A 125 -0.68 17.71 0.16
N ILE A 126 0.63 17.94 0.27
CA ILE A 126 1.49 18.44 -0.80
C ILE A 126 2.40 17.29 -1.19
N GLY A 127 2.13 16.68 -2.34
CA GLY A 127 2.78 15.43 -2.69
C GLY A 127 2.56 14.99 -4.12
N ASN A 128 2.60 13.67 -4.30
CA ASN A 128 2.61 13.00 -5.58
C ASN A 128 1.61 11.83 -5.58
N SER A 129 1.92 10.76 -6.32
CA SER A 129 1.12 9.55 -6.40
C SER A 129 0.97 8.80 -5.07
N LEU A 130 1.86 9.02 -4.10
CA LEU A 130 1.76 8.42 -2.76
C LEU A 130 0.61 9.05 -1.97
N ALA A 131 0.50 10.38 -1.98
CA ALA A 131 -0.62 11.10 -1.40
C ALA A 131 -1.95 10.70 -2.07
N GLU A 132 -1.97 10.56 -3.39
CA GLU A 132 -3.15 10.06 -4.12
C GLU A 132 -3.62 8.69 -3.59
N ASP A 133 -2.69 7.73 -3.45
CA ASP A 133 -3.02 6.40 -2.92
C ASP A 133 -3.52 6.46 -1.46
N ALA A 134 -3.00 7.42 -0.68
CA ALA A 134 -3.25 7.50 0.76
C ALA A 134 -4.53 8.27 1.17
N VAL A 135 -4.78 9.44 0.57
CA VAL A 135 -5.81 10.38 1.07
C VAL A 135 -7.05 10.46 0.18
N GLU A 136 -6.96 10.08 -1.09
CA GLU A 136 -8.10 10.17 -2.02
C GLU A 136 -9.04 8.94 -1.97
N ASN A 137 -8.62 7.89 -1.23
CA ASN A 137 -9.31 6.61 -1.14
C ASN A 137 -9.52 6.24 0.33
N PHE A 138 -10.75 5.83 0.69
CA PHE A 138 -11.17 5.35 2.02
C PHE A 138 -11.03 6.32 3.21
N LEU A 139 -10.15 7.32 3.20
CA LEU A 139 -9.96 8.24 4.33
C LEU A 139 -11.25 9.03 4.64
N TYR A 140 -11.95 9.49 3.61
CA TYR A 140 -13.28 10.10 3.75
C TYR A 140 -14.30 9.12 4.37
N ASP A 141 -14.35 7.89 3.88
CA ASP A 141 -15.31 6.88 4.30
C ASP A 141 -15.09 6.42 5.74
N LEU A 142 -13.82 6.16 6.12
CA LEU A 142 -13.40 5.88 7.49
C LEU A 142 -13.80 7.03 8.42
N THR A 143 -13.61 8.27 7.98
CA THR A 143 -13.91 9.44 8.80
C THR A 143 -15.41 9.61 9.02
N THR A 144 -16.19 9.57 7.94
CA THR A 144 -17.64 9.79 7.99
C THR A 144 -18.38 8.64 8.66
N SER A 145 -17.94 7.40 8.48
CA SER A 145 -18.50 6.24 9.19
C SER A 145 -18.29 6.33 10.71
N ALA A 146 -17.24 7.04 11.16
CA ALA A 146 -17.02 7.35 12.56
C ALA A 146 -17.78 8.59 13.07
N GLY A 147 -18.69 9.17 12.27
CA GLY A 147 -19.48 10.34 12.63
C GLY A 147 -18.70 11.66 12.64
N LYS A 148 -17.53 11.71 11.99
CA LYS A 148 -16.68 12.90 11.92
C LYS A 148 -16.75 13.54 10.54
N LYS A 149 -16.43 14.83 10.44
CA LYS A 149 -16.39 15.57 9.17
C LYS A 149 -14.95 15.91 8.80
N ILE A 150 -14.63 15.79 7.52
CA ILE A 150 -13.31 16.11 6.98
C ILE A 150 -13.41 16.80 5.62
N ILE A 151 -12.47 17.69 5.34
CA ILE A 151 -12.13 18.19 4.01
C ILE A 151 -10.72 17.69 3.70
N ILE A 152 -10.55 17.08 2.53
CA ILE A 152 -9.27 16.53 2.09
C ILE A 152 -8.83 17.25 0.82
N GLY A 153 -7.74 18.01 0.90
CA GLY A 153 -7.04 18.58 -0.24
C GLY A 153 -5.81 17.74 -0.58
N ASN A 154 -5.65 17.36 -1.85
CA ASN A 154 -4.42 16.81 -2.39
C ASN A 154 -3.87 17.77 -3.45
N LEU A 155 -2.77 18.45 -3.14
CA LEU A 155 -2.01 19.26 -4.07
C LEU A 155 -1.00 18.36 -4.80
N TYR A 156 -1.48 17.79 -5.89
CA TYR A 156 -0.82 16.72 -6.62
C TYR A 156 0.16 17.24 -7.68
N LEU A 157 1.37 16.71 -7.67
CA LEU A 157 2.32 16.78 -8.79
C LEU A 157 2.99 15.41 -8.99
N ASN A 158 2.77 14.79 -10.16
CA ASN A 158 3.24 13.45 -10.45
C ASN A 158 4.76 13.29 -10.20
N GLU A 159 5.13 12.24 -9.48
CA GLU A 159 6.53 11.84 -9.20
C GLU A 159 7.43 12.95 -8.66
N SER A 160 6.85 13.97 -8.02
CA SER A 160 7.62 15.09 -7.47
C SER A 160 8.33 14.72 -6.16
N SER A 161 9.56 15.25 -6.03
CA SER A 161 10.37 15.18 -4.81
C SER A 161 10.19 16.42 -3.94
N LEU A 162 10.69 16.37 -2.70
CA LEU A 162 10.76 17.55 -1.83
C LEU A 162 11.57 18.70 -2.46
N GLU A 163 12.62 18.39 -3.22
CA GLU A 163 13.39 19.38 -3.98
C GLU A 163 12.54 20.07 -5.05
N GLN A 164 11.74 19.31 -5.79
CA GLN A 164 10.85 19.85 -6.81
C GLN A 164 9.75 20.72 -6.18
N HIS A 165 9.19 20.29 -5.05
CA HIS A 165 8.23 21.08 -4.29
C HIS A 165 8.84 22.40 -3.81
N TRP A 166 10.06 22.35 -3.24
CA TRP A 166 10.75 23.55 -2.78
C TRP A 166 11.02 24.52 -3.93
N THR A 167 11.56 24.03 -5.05
CA THR A 167 11.80 24.84 -6.26
C THR A 167 10.52 25.54 -6.72
N ASN A 168 9.41 24.81 -6.77
CA ASN A 168 8.13 25.37 -7.19
C ASN A 168 7.59 26.39 -6.18
N ALA A 169 7.76 26.16 -4.88
CA ALA A 169 7.37 27.12 -3.83
C ALA A 169 8.20 28.41 -3.90
N SER A 170 9.53 28.29 -3.99
CA SER A 170 10.44 29.44 -3.99
C SER A 170 10.33 30.30 -5.25
N GLU A 171 9.97 29.69 -6.38
CA GLU A 171 9.77 30.38 -7.66
C GLU A 171 8.29 30.68 -7.94
N ASN A 172 7.39 30.37 -7.01
CA ASN A 172 5.94 30.52 -7.13
C ASN A 172 5.37 29.94 -8.44
N LYS A 173 5.86 28.76 -8.84
CA LYS A 173 5.38 28.02 -10.00
C LYS A 173 4.06 27.33 -9.70
N ASN A 174 3.24 27.16 -10.74
CA ASN A 174 1.89 26.61 -10.62
C ASN A 174 1.64 25.27 -11.36
N PRO A 175 2.54 24.27 -11.32
CA PRO A 175 2.36 23.03 -12.09
C PRO A 175 1.35 22.05 -11.45
N TYR A 176 0.70 22.41 -10.35
CA TYR A 176 -0.05 21.48 -9.53
C TYR A 176 -1.50 21.33 -9.97
N GLN A 177 -2.02 20.13 -9.74
CA GLN A 177 -3.44 19.86 -9.73
C GLN A 177 -3.93 19.80 -8.28
N PHE A 178 -4.81 20.71 -7.89
CA PHE A 178 -5.48 20.67 -6.60
C PHE A 178 -6.75 19.84 -6.69
N ARG A 179 -6.78 18.70 -5.99
CA ARG A 179 -7.92 17.79 -5.90
C ARG A 179 -8.54 17.91 -4.52
N LEU A 180 -9.85 18.12 -4.44
CA LEU A 180 -10.55 18.39 -3.20
C LEU A 180 -11.70 17.39 -3.01
N ILE A 181 -11.77 16.80 -1.82
CA ILE A 181 -12.92 16.04 -1.33
C ILE A 181 -13.62 16.89 -0.27
N GLY A 182 -14.85 17.30 -0.56
CA GLY A 182 -15.70 18.10 0.33
C GLY A 182 -16.30 17.27 1.47
N THR A 183 -16.93 17.96 2.42
CA THR A 183 -17.57 17.31 3.59
C THR A 183 -18.74 16.39 3.25
N ASP A 184 -19.27 16.49 2.03
CA ASP A 184 -20.32 15.65 1.46
C ASP A 184 -19.76 14.52 0.56
N GLY A 185 -18.43 14.42 0.45
CA GLY A 185 -17.74 13.45 -0.40
C GLY A 185 -17.64 13.87 -1.86
N SER A 186 -18.14 15.06 -2.22
CA SER A 186 -17.99 15.60 -3.57
C SER A 186 -16.51 15.79 -3.91
N LYS A 187 -16.13 15.36 -5.12
CA LYS A 187 -14.75 15.50 -5.62
C LYS A 187 -14.69 16.61 -6.66
N SER A 188 -13.69 17.49 -6.54
CA SER A 188 -13.40 18.52 -7.52
C SER A 188 -11.91 18.63 -7.81
N THR A 189 -11.57 19.20 -8.96
CA THR A 189 -10.19 19.29 -9.43
C THR A 189 -9.93 20.62 -10.10
N GLN A 190 -8.81 21.25 -9.78
CA GLN A 190 -8.38 22.54 -10.34
C GLN A 190 -6.92 22.43 -10.76
N ASN A 191 -6.61 22.82 -11.99
CA ASN A 191 -5.23 22.83 -12.50
C ASN A 191 -4.58 24.20 -12.27
N ASP A 192 -3.29 24.27 -12.60
CA ASP A 192 -2.49 25.50 -12.66
C ASP A 192 -2.42 26.24 -11.32
N LYS A 193 -2.32 25.48 -10.21
CA LYS A 193 -2.29 25.99 -8.82
C LYS A 193 -0.88 26.11 -8.27
N THR A 194 -0.63 27.13 -7.45
CA THR A 194 0.61 27.25 -6.66
C THR A 194 0.44 26.66 -5.27
N ILE A 195 1.56 26.32 -4.61
CA ILE A 195 1.56 25.92 -3.19
C ILE A 195 1.01 27.06 -2.32
N SER A 196 1.40 28.30 -2.59
CA SER A 196 0.98 29.47 -1.82
C SER A 196 -0.52 29.70 -1.85
N GLU A 197 -1.13 29.66 -3.04
CA GLU A 197 -2.56 29.85 -3.23
C GLU A 197 -3.36 28.85 -2.38
N ILE A 198 -2.95 27.58 -2.39
CA ILE A 198 -3.69 26.50 -1.74
C ILE A 198 -3.50 26.50 -0.23
N ILE A 199 -2.30 26.78 0.28
CA ILE A 199 -2.09 26.92 1.73
C ILE A 199 -2.93 28.08 2.30
N GLU A 200 -3.03 29.19 1.58
CA GLU A 200 -3.82 30.34 2.02
C GLU A 200 -5.33 30.11 1.87
N SER A 201 -5.76 29.26 0.93
CA SER A 201 -7.16 29.08 0.52
C SER A 201 -8.10 28.62 1.64
N GLU A 202 -7.58 27.91 2.64
CA GLU A 202 -8.37 27.27 3.68
C GLU A 202 -7.62 27.28 5.03
N ASN A 203 -8.37 27.22 6.12
CA ASN A 203 -7.85 27.13 7.49
C ASN A 203 -7.41 25.68 7.81
N TRP A 204 -6.38 25.19 7.11
CA TRP A 204 -5.92 23.81 7.24
C TRP A 204 -5.49 23.48 8.68
N ASP A 205 -5.97 22.35 9.21
CA ASP A 205 -5.53 21.82 10.50
C ASP A 205 -4.22 21.06 10.39
N PHE A 206 -4.05 20.41 9.24
CA PHE A 206 -2.97 19.51 8.94
C PHE A 206 -2.43 19.79 7.54
N ILE A 207 -1.12 19.99 7.43
CA ILE A 207 -0.42 20.06 6.14
C ILE A 207 0.66 18.98 6.11
N SER A 208 0.57 18.04 5.18
CA SER A 208 1.54 16.94 5.05
C SER A 208 2.48 17.13 3.87
N PHE A 209 3.70 16.62 4.05
CA PHE A 209 4.71 16.50 3.01
C PHE A 209 5.13 15.05 2.85
N GLU A 210 5.66 14.71 1.68
CA GLU A 210 6.23 13.41 1.36
C GLU A 210 7.38 13.54 0.38
N GLU A 211 8.28 12.55 0.37
CA GLU A 211 9.37 12.47 -0.60
C GLU A 211 9.00 11.54 -1.76
N PHE A 212 9.67 11.71 -2.90
CA PHE A 212 9.54 10.80 -4.03
C PHE A 212 9.98 9.38 -3.67
N LEU A 213 9.18 8.36 -4.01
CA LEU A 213 9.35 7.01 -3.48
C LEU A 213 10.75 6.40 -3.70
N PRO A 214 11.40 6.50 -4.88
CA PRO A 214 12.79 6.07 -5.05
C PRO A 214 13.82 6.73 -4.13
N LEU A 215 13.54 7.94 -3.65
CA LEU A 215 14.41 8.75 -2.78
C LEU A 215 13.97 8.74 -1.31
N SER A 216 12.84 8.11 -0.99
CA SER A 216 12.23 8.18 0.34
C SER A 216 13.09 7.68 1.50
N GLY A 217 14.04 6.78 1.24
CA GLY A 217 15.06 6.33 2.20
C GLY A 217 16.41 7.04 2.10
N LYS A 218 16.47 8.19 1.41
CA LYS A 218 17.67 9.03 1.28
C LYS A 218 17.45 10.33 2.05
N ILE A 219 18.31 10.62 3.03
CA ILE A 219 18.11 11.73 3.98
C ILE A 219 18.36 13.11 3.34
N GLU A 220 19.12 13.17 2.25
CA GLU A 220 19.58 14.40 1.61
C GLU A 220 18.42 15.28 1.13
N GLY A 221 17.38 14.68 0.55
CA GLY A 221 16.19 15.39 0.07
C GLY A 221 15.47 16.11 1.21
N TYR A 222 15.29 15.42 2.34
CA TYR A 222 14.68 15.97 3.55
C TYR A 222 15.54 17.08 4.16
N GLN A 223 16.84 16.83 4.37
CA GLN A 223 17.77 17.79 4.97
C GLN A 223 17.83 19.12 4.21
N ASN A 224 17.79 19.07 2.89
CA ASN A 224 17.98 20.24 2.06
C ASN A 224 16.69 21.05 1.85
N ASN A 225 15.51 20.42 1.95
CA ASN A 225 14.26 21.00 1.45
C ASN A 225 13.10 21.00 2.45
N LEU A 226 12.99 20.02 3.35
CA LEU A 226 11.79 19.86 4.19
C LEU A 226 11.60 21.04 5.14
N SER A 227 12.65 21.47 5.87
CA SER A 227 12.53 22.60 6.80
C SER A 227 12.14 23.90 6.08
N LYS A 228 12.64 24.11 4.85
CA LYS A 228 12.29 25.28 4.03
C LYS A 228 10.81 25.26 3.62
N LEU A 229 10.29 24.08 3.25
CA LEU A 229 8.88 23.90 2.91
C LEU A 229 7.97 24.11 4.13
N VAL A 230 8.34 23.59 5.29
CA VAL A 230 7.60 23.79 6.54
C VAL A 230 7.60 25.27 6.94
N GLU A 231 8.74 25.95 6.90
CA GLU A 231 8.83 27.39 7.20
C GLU A 231 8.01 28.24 6.21
N TYR A 232 8.07 27.90 4.92
CA TYR A 232 7.26 28.54 3.89
C TYR A 232 5.76 28.37 4.16
N ALA A 233 5.31 27.15 4.43
CA ALA A 233 3.93 26.85 4.76
C ALA A 233 3.47 27.55 6.04
N LYS A 234 4.33 27.59 7.08
CA LYS A 234 4.05 28.26 8.35
C LYS A 234 3.89 29.78 8.21
N ALA A 235 4.58 30.41 7.25
CA ALA A 235 4.42 31.84 6.98
C ALA A 235 3.08 32.18 6.28
N LEU A 236 2.53 31.21 5.53
CA LEU A 236 1.36 31.38 4.67
C LEU A 236 0.06 30.91 5.33
N THR A 237 0.12 29.88 6.18
CA THR A 237 -1.06 29.31 6.84
C THR A 237 -1.91 30.37 7.53
N THR A 238 -3.22 30.16 7.48
CA THR A 238 -4.20 30.97 8.21
C THR A 238 -4.53 30.36 9.57
N ASN A 239 -4.16 29.10 9.83
CA ASN A 239 -4.37 28.46 11.12
C ASN A 239 -3.10 28.60 11.99
N PRO A 240 -3.13 29.35 13.11
CA PRO A 240 -1.97 29.50 13.98
C PRO A 240 -1.61 28.20 14.73
N ASP A 241 -2.55 27.25 14.82
CA ASP A 241 -2.40 25.97 15.49
C ASP A 241 -2.23 24.81 14.48
N VAL A 242 -1.88 25.11 13.21
CA VAL A 242 -1.64 24.10 12.17
C VAL A 242 -0.58 23.10 12.62
N LYS A 243 -0.79 21.82 12.28
CA LYS A 243 0.18 20.76 12.49
C LYS A 243 0.77 20.31 11.16
N PHE A 244 2.08 20.12 11.14
CA PHE A 244 2.80 19.59 9.98
C PHE A 244 3.00 18.09 10.12
N LEU A 245 2.71 17.35 9.05
CA LEU A 245 2.86 15.90 8.99
C LEU A 245 3.94 15.53 7.99
N LEU A 246 4.61 14.41 8.28
CA LEU A 246 5.46 13.72 7.31
C LEU A 246 4.85 12.35 7.02
N HIS A 247 4.49 12.12 5.77
CA HIS A 247 3.98 10.82 5.34
C HIS A 247 5.16 9.87 5.14
N GLN A 248 5.24 8.81 5.94
CA GLN A 248 6.23 7.74 5.80
C GLN A 248 5.73 6.75 4.76
N PRO A 249 6.31 6.68 3.55
CA PRO A 249 5.81 5.77 2.52
C PRO A 249 6.31 4.33 2.74
N TRP A 250 5.86 3.42 1.88
CA TRP A 250 6.16 1.98 1.95
C TRP A 250 7.38 1.57 1.13
N ALA A 251 8.00 0.45 1.49
CA ALA A 251 8.98 -0.20 0.63
C ALA A 251 8.30 -0.93 -0.54
N TYR A 252 8.99 -1.01 -1.68
CA TYR A 252 8.55 -1.82 -2.81
C TYR A 252 8.34 -3.29 -2.44
N ALA A 253 7.54 -4.01 -3.22
CA ALA A 253 7.46 -5.46 -3.16
C ALA A 253 8.84 -6.09 -3.41
N GLY A 254 9.14 -7.22 -2.79
CA GLY A 254 10.43 -7.91 -2.99
C GLY A 254 10.69 -8.31 -4.45
N SER A 255 9.63 -8.54 -5.23
CA SER A 255 9.69 -8.86 -6.66
C SER A 255 9.71 -7.62 -7.58
N SER A 256 9.80 -6.40 -7.03
CA SER A 256 9.70 -5.18 -7.82
C SER A 256 10.82 -5.05 -8.85
N THR A 257 10.45 -4.69 -10.08
CA THR A 257 11.40 -4.48 -11.18
C THR A 257 11.84 -3.02 -11.31
N GLN A 258 11.23 -2.10 -10.54
CA GLN A 258 11.46 -0.66 -10.62
C GLN A 258 12.95 -0.29 -10.47
N GLU A 259 13.45 0.59 -11.32
CA GLU A 259 14.87 0.98 -11.32
C GLU A 259 15.28 1.65 -10.01
N GLY A 260 14.39 2.47 -9.44
CA GLY A 260 14.61 3.13 -8.15
C GLY A 260 14.87 2.16 -6.99
N PHE A 261 14.55 0.87 -7.14
CA PHE A 261 14.82 -0.14 -6.12
C PHE A 261 16.32 -0.44 -5.97
N SER A 262 17.10 -0.18 -7.03
CA SER A 262 18.56 -0.32 -7.01
C SER A 262 19.24 0.58 -5.96
N ASN A 263 18.61 1.69 -5.56
CA ASN A 263 19.06 2.54 -4.46
C ASN A 263 19.14 1.81 -3.11
N TYR A 264 18.48 0.64 -3.01
CA TYR A 264 18.32 -0.19 -1.83
C TYR A 264 18.69 -1.66 -2.14
N ASP A 265 19.60 -1.88 -3.10
CA ASP A 265 20.08 -3.21 -3.53
C ASP A 265 18.97 -4.17 -4.00
N ARG A 266 17.81 -3.63 -4.39
CA ARG A 266 16.61 -4.42 -4.68
C ARG A 266 16.15 -5.29 -3.49
N ASP A 267 16.36 -4.81 -2.27
CA ASP A 267 15.96 -5.46 -1.03
C ASP A 267 14.87 -4.66 -0.31
N GLN A 268 13.71 -5.30 -0.08
CA GLN A 268 12.54 -4.66 0.53
C GLN A 268 12.82 -4.19 1.95
N MET A 269 13.51 -5.01 2.75
CA MET A 269 13.79 -4.71 4.15
C MET A 269 14.84 -3.60 4.28
N LYS A 270 15.83 -3.58 3.39
CA LYS A 270 16.80 -2.49 3.28
C LYS A 270 16.10 -1.18 2.93
N MET A 271 15.16 -1.20 1.98
CA MET A 271 14.38 -0.02 1.63
C MET A 271 13.49 0.45 2.79
N TYR A 272 12.75 -0.46 3.43
CA TYR A 272 11.89 -0.15 4.58
C TYR A 272 12.69 0.52 5.71
N ASN A 273 13.79 -0.11 6.12
CA ASN A 273 14.63 0.41 7.20
C ASN A 273 15.23 1.79 6.85
N ALA A 274 15.64 1.99 5.59
CA ALA A 274 16.15 3.27 5.13
C ALA A 274 15.08 4.38 5.15
N ILE A 275 13.84 4.05 4.77
CA ILE A 275 12.71 4.99 4.82
C ILE A 275 12.41 5.39 6.27
N VAL A 276 12.27 4.41 7.18
CA VAL A 276 11.99 4.66 8.60
C VAL A 276 13.08 5.55 9.21
N ASP A 277 14.35 5.23 8.97
CA ASP A 277 15.49 6.01 9.46
C ASP A 277 15.48 7.45 8.92
N ALA A 278 15.29 7.62 7.60
CA ALA A 278 15.28 8.93 6.96
C ALA A 278 14.12 9.80 7.47
N VAL A 279 12.91 9.24 7.52
CA VAL A 279 11.69 9.94 7.97
C VAL A 279 11.77 10.29 9.46
N SER A 280 12.28 9.37 10.30
CA SER A 280 12.45 9.63 11.74
C SER A 280 13.43 10.78 11.98
N LYS A 281 14.55 10.83 11.24
CA LYS A 281 15.52 11.94 11.33
C LYS A 281 14.92 13.25 10.80
N ALA A 282 14.19 13.18 9.68
CA ALA A 282 13.56 14.33 9.05
C ALA A 282 12.50 15.00 9.95
N LYS A 283 11.79 14.22 10.76
CA LYS A 283 10.81 14.73 11.73
C LYS A 283 11.42 15.80 12.64
N ASP A 284 12.57 15.49 13.24
CA ASP A 284 13.25 16.39 14.17
C ASP A 284 13.90 17.58 13.43
N LEU A 285 14.49 17.33 12.25
CA LEU A 285 15.15 18.35 11.43
C LEU A 285 14.23 19.49 10.98
N ALA A 286 12.97 19.17 10.70
CA ALA A 286 11.99 20.12 10.17
C ALA A 286 10.87 20.48 11.16
N ASN A 287 10.98 20.07 12.43
CA ASN A 287 9.97 20.30 13.46
C ASN A 287 8.57 19.84 13.02
N ILE A 288 8.49 18.61 12.50
CA ILE A 288 7.25 17.95 12.09
C ILE A 288 6.51 17.44 13.33
N ASP A 289 5.22 17.79 13.46
CA ASP A 289 4.39 17.41 14.60
C ASP A 289 4.10 15.91 14.64
N LEU A 290 3.73 15.29 13.50
CA LEU A 290 3.33 13.89 13.42
C LEU A 290 3.92 13.18 12.19
N ILE A 291 4.26 11.89 12.35
CA ILE A 291 4.54 11.01 11.21
C ILE A 291 3.28 10.20 10.97
N VAL A 292 2.88 10.02 9.70
CA VAL A 292 1.90 9.00 9.33
C VAL A 292 2.65 7.75 8.88
N PRO A 293 2.68 6.66 9.68
CA PRO A 293 3.58 5.52 9.48
C PRO A 293 3.03 4.50 8.46
N SER A 294 2.63 4.96 7.27
CA SER A 294 2.00 4.12 6.23
C SER A 294 2.91 2.97 5.80
N GLY A 295 4.22 3.22 5.66
CA GLY A 295 5.18 2.18 5.32
C GLY A 295 5.26 1.06 6.35
N THR A 296 5.26 1.42 7.63
CA THR A 296 5.22 0.44 8.72
C THR A 296 3.88 -0.31 8.76
N ALA A 297 2.76 0.35 8.45
CA ALA A 297 1.47 -0.34 8.35
C ALA A 297 1.45 -1.40 7.24
N ILE A 298 1.98 -1.07 6.06
CA ILE A 298 2.15 -2.04 4.97
C ILE A 298 3.10 -3.17 5.40
N GLN A 299 4.21 -2.86 6.07
CA GLN A 299 5.17 -3.89 6.48
C GLN A 299 4.63 -4.80 7.60
N ASN A 300 3.79 -4.29 8.50
CA ASN A 300 3.03 -5.10 9.46
C ASN A 300 2.07 -6.04 8.72
N GLY A 301 1.32 -5.50 7.75
CA GLY A 301 0.42 -6.27 6.90
C GLY A 301 1.13 -7.40 6.14
N ARG A 302 2.35 -7.15 5.67
CA ARG A 302 3.20 -8.16 5.00
C ARG A 302 3.58 -9.37 5.85
N THR A 303 3.42 -9.29 7.17
CA THR A 303 3.65 -10.45 8.06
C THR A 303 2.51 -11.48 8.07
N THR A 304 1.39 -11.15 7.42
CA THR A 304 0.16 -11.95 7.36
C THR A 304 0.06 -12.77 6.07
N TYR A 305 -0.98 -13.60 5.95
CA TYR A 305 -1.21 -14.41 4.76
C TYR A 305 -1.44 -13.61 3.47
N VAL A 306 -1.92 -12.36 3.55
CA VAL A 306 -2.16 -11.50 2.37
C VAL A 306 -0.89 -10.80 1.87
N GLY A 307 0.22 -10.89 2.59
CA GLY A 307 1.50 -10.35 2.13
C GLY A 307 2.63 -11.38 2.10
N ASP A 308 2.28 -12.67 2.21
CA ASP A 308 3.26 -13.75 2.12
C ASP A 308 3.53 -14.10 0.63
N PRO A 309 4.74 -13.85 0.12
CA PRO A 309 5.06 -14.09 -1.29
C PRO A 309 4.97 -15.57 -1.67
N ASN A 310 5.07 -16.49 -0.71
CA ASN A 310 5.04 -17.92 -0.95
C ASN A 310 3.63 -18.53 -0.84
N TYR A 311 2.61 -17.70 -0.58
CA TYR A 311 1.20 -18.14 -0.52
C TYR A 311 0.32 -17.41 -1.52
N LEU A 312 -0.01 -16.13 -1.28
CA LEU A 312 -0.85 -15.32 -2.17
C LEU A 312 -0.09 -14.25 -2.94
N GLY A 313 1.19 -14.03 -2.62
CA GLY A 313 1.92 -12.86 -3.09
C GLY A 313 1.79 -11.66 -2.16
N ASP A 314 2.47 -10.56 -2.50
CA ASP A 314 2.31 -9.28 -1.81
C ASP A 314 1.04 -8.56 -2.32
N LEU A 315 -0.13 -8.86 -1.74
CA LEU A 315 -1.41 -8.27 -2.16
C LEU A 315 -1.56 -6.79 -1.79
N PHE A 316 -0.60 -6.20 -1.07
CA PHE A 316 -0.58 -4.77 -0.80
C PHE A 316 -0.13 -3.96 -2.01
N MET A 317 0.55 -4.58 -2.98
CA MET A 317 1.18 -3.90 -4.11
C MET A 317 0.57 -4.30 -5.46
N LYS A 318 0.65 -3.39 -6.43
CA LYS A 318 0.33 -3.59 -7.84
C LYS A 318 1.42 -2.97 -8.74
N GLU A 319 1.22 -3.03 -10.05
CA GLU A 319 2.02 -2.31 -11.06
C GLU A 319 3.54 -2.51 -10.87
N ASN A 320 4.03 -3.75 -11.02
CA ASN A 320 5.43 -4.10 -10.78
C ASN A 320 5.94 -3.81 -9.36
N GLY A 321 5.05 -3.80 -8.36
CA GLY A 321 5.43 -3.87 -6.96
C GLY A 321 5.74 -2.52 -6.30
N TYR A 322 5.18 -1.39 -6.76
CA TYR A 322 5.41 -0.09 -6.11
C TYR A 322 4.17 0.74 -5.79
N ARG A 323 3.09 0.61 -6.56
CA ARG A 323 1.81 1.26 -6.25
C ARG A 323 0.99 0.39 -5.33
N LEU A 324 0.18 1.01 -4.48
CA LEU A 324 -0.71 0.25 -3.60
C LEU A 324 -1.83 -0.41 -4.40
N SER A 325 -2.17 -1.64 -4.02
CA SER A 325 -3.36 -2.30 -4.54
C SER A 325 -4.60 -1.47 -4.19
N GLU A 326 -5.58 -1.46 -5.10
CA GLU A 326 -6.76 -0.58 -5.01
C GLU A 326 -7.54 -0.73 -3.70
N VAL A 327 -7.43 -1.89 -3.06
CA VAL A 327 -8.22 -2.22 -1.89
C VAL A 327 -7.32 -2.44 -0.68
N ILE A 328 -6.48 -3.49 -0.63
CA ILE A 328 -5.74 -3.87 0.60
C ILE A 328 -4.71 -2.80 0.95
N GLY A 329 -3.90 -2.40 -0.03
CA GLY A 329 -2.86 -1.39 0.17
C GLY A 329 -3.45 -0.05 0.57
N LYS A 330 -4.34 0.51 -0.26
CA LYS A 330 -4.94 1.84 -0.04
C LYS A 330 -5.75 1.92 1.24
N PHE A 331 -6.53 0.88 1.58
CA PHE A 331 -7.30 0.87 2.84
C PHE A 331 -6.36 0.88 4.06
N THR A 332 -5.30 0.06 4.05
CA THR A 332 -4.33 0.00 5.16
C THR A 332 -3.71 1.37 5.43
N VAL A 333 -3.32 2.08 4.37
CA VAL A 333 -2.76 3.42 4.49
C VAL A 333 -3.80 4.44 4.94
N ALA A 334 -5.00 4.45 4.35
CA ALA A 334 -6.07 5.35 4.77
C ALA A 334 -6.49 5.15 6.25
N ALA A 335 -6.50 3.91 6.73
CA ALA A 335 -6.72 3.57 8.14
C ALA A 335 -5.62 4.14 9.05
N THR A 336 -4.37 4.10 8.60
CA THR A 336 -3.22 4.68 9.30
C THR A 336 -3.33 6.21 9.38
N TRP A 337 -3.72 6.86 8.28
CA TRP A 337 -4.00 8.29 8.22
C TRP A 337 -5.13 8.69 9.17
N TYR A 338 -6.25 7.96 9.15
CA TYR A 338 -7.38 8.19 10.03
C TYR A 338 -6.96 8.17 11.50
N GLU A 339 -6.28 7.11 11.95
CA GLU A 339 -5.90 7.00 13.37
C GLU A 339 -4.88 8.07 13.77
N THR A 340 -3.93 8.40 12.89
CA THR A 340 -2.92 9.43 13.15
C THR A 340 -3.56 10.82 13.32
N ILE A 341 -4.49 11.19 12.42
CA ILE A 341 -5.14 12.51 12.43
C ILE A 341 -6.11 12.66 13.60
N PHE A 342 -6.91 11.63 13.86
CA PHE A 342 -7.99 11.71 14.83
C PHE A 342 -7.63 11.18 16.22
N GLY A 343 -6.47 10.53 16.39
CA GLY A 343 -6.07 9.87 17.64
C GLY A 343 -7.07 8.81 18.11
N SER A 344 -7.90 8.29 17.19
CA SER A 344 -8.98 7.35 17.47
C SER A 344 -8.59 5.98 16.94
N ASN A 345 -8.70 4.95 17.79
CA ASN A 345 -8.34 3.59 17.42
C ASN A 345 -9.15 3.14 16.19
N VAL A 346 -8.46 2.82 15.10
CA VAL A 346 -9.12 2.42 13.84
C VAL A 346 -9.79 1.06 13.93
N LEU A 347 -9.43 0.23 14.91
CA LEU A 347 -10.11 -1.04 15.20
C LEU A 347 -11.58 -0.83 15.59
N ASP A 348 -11.90 0.30 16.22
CA ASP A 348 -13.27 0.66 16.60
C ASP A 348 -14.06 1.32 15.45
N ASN A 349 -13.42 1.57 14.31
CA ASN A 349 -14.05 2.21 13.17
C ASN A 349 -15.06 1.26 12.51
N PRO A 350 -16.32 1.66 12.27
CA PRO A 350 -17.34 0.76 11.72
C PRO A 350 -17.27 0.58 10.20
N PHE A 351 -16.43 1.35 9.50
CA PHE A 351 -16.33 1.26 8.04
C PHE A 351 -15.77 -0.10 7.62
N ALA A 352 -16.44 -0.71 6.64
CA ALA A 352 -16.00 -1.90 5.93
C ALA A 352 -16.13 -1.61 4.43
N ALA A 353 -15.06 -1.86 3.68
CA ALA A 353 -15.05 -1.72 2.23
C ALA A 353 -15.35 -3.06 1.58
N ASP A 354 -16.36 -3.12 0.71
CA ASP A 354 -16.57 -4.28 -0.16
C ASP A 354 -15.39 -4.42 -1.14
N PRO A 355 -14.95 -5.65 -1.48
CA PRO A 355 -15.55 -6.94 -1.14
C PRO A 355 -14.93 -7.62 0.10
N PHE A 356 -14.28 -6.89 1.02
CA PHE A 356 -13.54 -7.54 2.10
C PHE A 356 -14.40 -8.29 3.09
N SER A 357 -13.91 -9.46 3.49
CA SER A 357 -14.41 -10.14 4.67
C SER A 357 -14.15 -9.30 5.94
N THR A 358 -14.94 -9.51 6.98
CA THR A 358 -14.68 -8.91 8.30
C THR A 358 -13.29 -9.25 8.81
N TYR A 359 -12.78 -10.44 8.50
CA TYR A 359 -11.44 -10.88 8.85
C TYR A 359 -10.35 -10.02 8.21
N GLU A 360 -10.44 -9.76 6.91
CA GLU A 360 -9.48 -8.92 6.17
C GLU A 360 -9.55 -7.46 6.60
N ILE A 361 -10.75 -6.93 6.86
CA ILE A 361 -10.92 -5.57 7.41
C ILE A 361 -10.21 -5.45 8.76
N ASN A 362 -10.37 -6.43 9.66
CA ASN A 362 -9.71 -6.40 10.95
C ASN A 362 -8.20 -6.58 10.84
N LEU A 363 -7.71 -7.35 9.87
CA LEU A 363 -6.29 -7.50 9.54
C LEU A 363 -5.67 -6.15 9.16
N VAL A 364 -6.22 -5.46 8.15
CA VAL A 364 -5.65 -4.18 7.67
C VAL A 364 -5.77 -3.07 8.71
N LYS A 365 -6.84 -3.06 9.52
CA LYS A 365 -6.98 -2.15 10.66
C LYS A 365 -5.96 -2.46 11.77
N ALA A 366 -5.71 -3.73 12.07
CA ALA A 366 -4.68 -4.12 13.03
C ALA A 366 -3.29 -3.69 12.56
N ALA A 367 -2.97 -3.88 11.28
CA ALA A 367 -1.70 -3.44 10.69
C ALA A 367 -1.49 -1.91 10.82
N ALA A 368 -2.54 -1.14 10.53
CA ALA A 368 -2.55 0.32 10.69
C ALA A 368 -2.40 0.73 12.17
N HIS A 369 -3.21 0.17 13.06
CA HIS A 369 -3.19 0.46 14.49
C HIS A 369 -1.81 0.19 15.10
N THR A 370 -1.23 -0.99 14.84
CA THR A 370 0.08 -1.34 15.39
C THR A 370 1.18 -0.45 14.82
N ALA A 371 1.06 0.03 13.59
CA ALA A 371 1.99 1.00 13.02
C ALA A 371 1.88 2.37 13.70
N VAL A 372 0.67 2.85 14.02
CA VAL A 372 0.52 4.11 14.78
C VAL A 372 1.12 3.98 16.19
N VAL A 373 0.93 2.84 16.85
CA VAL A 373 1.50 2.58 18.18
C VAL A 373 3.02 2.41 18.13
N LYS A 374 3.55 1.79 17.08
CA LYS A 374 4.97 1.46 16.88
C LYS A 374 5.45 1.87 15.49
N PRO A 375 5.65 3.18 15.23
CA PRO A 375 5.85 3.72 13.87
C PRO A 375 7.20 3.41 13.22
N ASN A 376 8.14 2.86 14.00
CA ASN A 376 9.52 2.63 13.58
C ASN A 376 9.93 1.15 13.64
N GLU A 377 9.01 0.23 13.92
CA GLU A 377 9.31 -1.20 13.97
C GLU A 377 8.16 -2.04 13.43
N ILE A 378 8.51 -3.16 12.81
CA ILE A 378 7.54 -4.13 12.31
C ILE A 378 6.94 -4.89 13.50
N THR A 379 5.61 -4.91 13.57
CA THR A 379 4.84 -5.75 14.47
C THR A 379 4.29 -6.95 13.70
N THR A 380 4.74 -8.16 14.05
CA THR A 380 4.21 -9.39 13.47
C THR A 380 2.78 -9.63 13.94
N LEU A 381 1.86 -9.75 12.98
CA LEU A 381 0.43 -9.96 13.22
C LEU A 381 0.09 -11.45 13.24
N THR A 382 0.51 -12.15 14.30
CA THR A 382 0.40 -13.62 14.42
C THR A 382 -1.03 -14.14 14.32
N SER A 383 -2.03 -13.39 14.81
CA SER A 383 -3.46 -13.75 14.69
C SER A 383 -3.96 -13.81 13.25
N TYR A 384 -3.26 -13.15 12.33
CA TYR A 384 -3.56 -13.11 10.90
C TYR A 384 -2.51 -13.86 10.07
N ARG A 385 -1.71 -14.73 10.72
CA ARG A 385 -0.73 -15.55 10.00
C ARG A 385 -1.41 -16.47 8.99
N TYR A 386 -2.66 -16.89 9.25
CA TYR A 386 -3.43 -17.77 8.36
C TYR A 386 -4.73 -17.12 7.91
N PRO A 387 -5.32 -17.54 6.77
CA PRO A 387 -6.70 -17.21 6.43
C PRO A 387 -7.68 -17.66 7.53
N GLU A 388 -8.85 -17.02 7.58
CA GLU A 388 -9.90 -17.42 8.51
C GLU A 388 -10.29 -18.89 8.31
N GLY A 389 -10.31 -19.67 9.40
CA GLY A 389 -10.68 -21.09 9.37
C GLY A 389 -9.63 -22.03 8.78
N PHE A 390 -8.42 -21.55 8.48
CA PHE A 390 -7.34 -22.40 7.97
C PHE A 390 -6.88 -23.42 9.02
N VAL A 391 -6.80 -24.69 8.63
CA VAL A 391 -6.35 -25.80 9.48
C VAL A 391 -5.10 -26.42 8.85
N LEU A 392 -3.98 -26.34 9.56
CA LEU A 392 -2.74 -26.97 9.14
C LEU A 392 -2.85 -28.49 9.16
N ASN A 393 -2.31 -29.13 8.12
CA ASN A 393 -2.10 -30.56 8.15
C ASN A 393 -0.87 -30.88 9.01
N THR A 394 -1.06 -31.67 10.07
CA THR A 394 -0.01 -32.09 11.00
C THR A 394 0.45 -33.52 10.75
N TYR A 395 0.07 -34.12 9.60
CA TYR A 395 0.48 -35.47 9.23
C TYR A 395 2.01 -35.61 9.21
N ILE A 396 2.52 -36.70 9.81
CA ILE A 396 3.95 -37.02 9.80
C ILE A 396 4.15 -38.12 8.76
N LEU A 397 4.85 -37.78 7.67
CA LEU A 397 5.22 -38.76 6.66
C LEU A 397 6.26 -39.72 7.26
N ASN A 398 5.96 -41.02 7.27
CA ASN A 398 6.89 -42.07 7.72
C ASN A 398 7.29 -43.02 6.59
N ASN A 399 6.52 -43.05 5.51
CA ASN A 399 6.73 -43.91 4.36
C ASN A 399 6.74 -43.08 3.08
N PRO A 400 7.45 -43.52 2.02
CA PRO A 400 7.46 -42.82 0.74
C PRO A 400 6.08 -42.71 0.10
N ILE A 401 5.88 -41.64 -0.68
CA ILE A 401 4.78 -41.48 -1.62
C ILE A 401 5.36 -41.67 -3.02
N TYR A 402 4.76 -42.54 -3.80
CA TYR A 402 5.14 -42.78 -5.21
C TYR A 402 4.12 -42.12 -6.12
N ILE A 403 4.59 -41.38 -7.12
CA ILE A 403 3.75 -40.68 -8.10
C ILE A 403 4.21 -41.07 -9.50
N ASP A 404 3.24 -41.47 -10.33
CA ASP A 404 3.40 -41.81 -11.73
C ASP A 404 2.83 -40.68 -12.60
N PHE A 405 3.55 -40.26 -13.64
CA PHE A 405 3.14 -39.18 -14.53
C PHE A 405 2.98 -39.67 -15.95
N GLY A 406 1.73 -39.87 -16.37
CA GLY A 406 1.41 -40.24 -17.73
C GLY A 406 0.15 -41.11 -17.84
N PRO A 407 -0.34 -41.33 -19.07
CA PRO A 407 -1.60 -42.03 -19.32
C PRO A 407 -1.60 -43.54 -18.98
N ILE A 408 -0.45 -44.15 -18.71
CA ILE A 408 -0.28 -45.57 -18.38
C ILE A 408 -0.09 -45.70 -16.86
N PHE A 409 -1.10 -46.25 -16.19
CA PHE A 409 -1.10 -46.27 -14.73
C PHE A 409 -0.32 -47.43 -14.13
N SER A 410 0.52 -47.10 -13.17
CA SER A 410 1.15 -48.05 -12.28
C SER A 410 0.21 -48.55 -11.19
N GLY A 411 0.41 -49.82 -10.81
CA GLY A 411 -0.30 -50.43 -9.69
C GLY A 411 0.09 -49.82 -8.34
N VAL A 412 -0.61 -50.24 -7.28
CA VAL A 412 -0.27 -49.83 -5.92
C VAL A 412 1.22 -50.09 -5.62
N PRO A 413 1.93 -49.16 -4.97
CA PRO A 413 1.42 -47.99 -4.24
C PRO A 413 1.42 -46.64 -5.01
N PHE A 414 1.48 -46.64 -6.35
CA PHE A 414 1.58 -45.38 -7.11
C PHE A 414 0.29 -44.55 -7.09
N ASN A 415 0.46 -43.23 -6.91
CA ASN A 415 -0.54 -42.22 -7.18
C ASN A 415 -0.39 -41.78 -8.64
N ASN A 416 -1.38 -42.07 -9.49
CA ASN A 416 -1.26 -41.86 -10.93
C ASN A 416 -1.80 -40.47 -11.35
N TYR A 417 -0.94 -39.64 -11.92
CA TYR A 417 -1.31 -38.36 -12.54
C TYR A 417 -1.35 -38.53 -14.06
N GLY A 418 -2.54 -38.76 -14.61
CA GLY A 418 -2.71 -39.21 -15.99
C GLY A 418 -2.30 -38.21 -17.07
N ARG A 419 -2.73 -36.96 -16.91
CA ARG A 419 -2.46 -35.88 -17.87
C ARG A 419 -2.19 -34.55 -17.17
N PRO A 420 -1.38 -33.66 -17.76
CA PRO A 420 -1.15 -32.33 -17.20
C PRO A 420 -2.42 -31.48 -17.05
N THR A 421 -3.46 -31.78 -17.83
CA THR A 421 -4.75 -31.08 -17.79
C THR A 421 -5.74 -31.67 -16.79
N ASP A 422 -5.42 -32.81 -16.17
CA ASP A 422 -6.31 -33.42 -15.20
C ASP A 422 -6.34 -32.59 -13.91
N ALA A 423 -7.45 -32.71 -13.18
CA ALA A 423 -7.57 -32.10 -11.86
C ALA A 423 -6.40 -32.52 -10.96
N LYS A 424 -6.01 -31.63 -10.04
CA LYS A 424 -4.97 -31.93 -9.04
C LYS A 424 -5.28 -33.26 -8.33
N LEU A 425 -4.24 -34.02 -8.05
CA LEU A 425 -4.35 -35.17 -7.16
C LEU A 425 -4.52 -34.66 -5.73
N THR A 426 -5.51 -35.23 -5.05
CA THR A 426 -5.82 -34.92 -3.64
C THR A 426 -5.63 -36.17 -2.81
N ASP A 427 -5.27 -35.98 -1.55
CA ASP A 427 -5.07 -37.06 -0.59
C ASP A 427 -4.14 -38.17 -1.10
N LEU A 428 -2.93 -37.77 -1.50
CA LEU A 428 -1.87 -38.69 -1.91
C LEU A 428 -1.68 -39.78 -0.86
N LYS A 429 -1.54 -41.03 -1.32
CA LYS A 429 -1.32 -42.19 -0.47
C LYS A 429 0.15 -42.51 -0.34
N ASP A 430 0.57 -42.86 0.87
CA ASP A 430 1.92 -43.39 1.09
C ASP A 430 2.04 -44.86 0.63
N GLN A 431 3.23 -45.45 0.77
CA GLN A 431 3.51 -46.81 0.31
C GLN A 431 2.60 -47.88 0.93
N ASN A 432 2.03 -47.61 2.11
CA ASN A 432 1.13 -48.52 2.81
C ASN A 432 -0.35 -48.26 2.48
N GLY A 433 -0.64 -47.25 1.65
CA GLY A 433 -1.99 -46.83 1.30
C GLY A 433 -2.59 -45.83 2.28
N GLU A 434 -1.81 -45.30 3.23
CA GLU A 434 -2.31 -44.36 4.24
C GLU A 434 -2.54 -42.97 3.65
N SER A 435 -3.60 -42.31 4.13
CA SER A 435 -3.96 -40.94 3.75
C SER A 435 -2.95 -39.94 4.31
N THR A 436 -2.25 -39.22 3.42
CA THR A 436 -1.35 -38.13 3.84
C THR A 436 -2.05 -36.77 3.81
N LYS A 437 -3.19 -36.66 3.11
CA LYS A 437 -3.87 -35.41 2.72
C LYS A 437 -3.05 -34.47 1.84
N PHE A 438 -1.83 -34.86 1.44
CA PHE A 438 -1.00 -34.07 0.55
C PHE A 438 -1.66 -33.98 -0.81
N GLU A 439 -1.40 -32.88 -1.51
CA GLU A 439 -1.96 -32.64 -2.83
C GLU A 439 -0.88 -32.18 -3.79
N ILE A 440 -1.07 -32.48 -5.07
CA ILE A 440 -0.20 -32.03 -6.16
C ILE A 440 -1.04 -31.71 -7.39
N GLY A 441 -0.80 -30.56 -8.01
CA GLY A 441 -1.43 -30.15 -9.25
C GLY A 441 -0.46 -29.42 -10.16
N VAL A 442 -0.73 -29.43 -11.47
CA VAL A 442 0.02 -28.61 -12.43
C VAL A 442 -0.26 -27.12 -12.17
N LYS A 443 0.81 -26.32 -12.05
CA LYS A 443 0.75 -24.85 -11.92
C LYS A 443 1.12 -24.18 -13.24
N ASP A 444 2.30 -24.48 -13.78
CA ASP A 444 2.73 -24.01 -15.10
C ASP A 444 2.65 -25.17 -16.10
N GLN A 445 2.05 -24.90 -17.26
CA GLN A 445 1.64 -25.91 -18.24
C GLN A 445 2.80 -26.77 -18.76
N PHE A 446 2.48 -28.01 -19.10
CA PHE A 446 3.35 -28.92 -19.84
C PHE A 446 2.97 -28.94 -21.33
N THR A 447 3.90 -29.29 -22.22
CA THR A 447 3.58 -29.50 -23.65
C THR A 447 2.59 -30.66 -23.81
N GLY A 448 2.77 -31.73 -23.03
CA GLY A 448 1.83 -32.85 -23.02
C GLY A 448 2.41 -34.09 -22.35
N THR A 449 2.00 -35.25 -22.85
CA THR A 449 2.48 -36.57 -22.42
C THR A 449 3.21 -37.30 -23.56
N LEU A 450 4.14 -38.18 -23.22
CA LEU A 450 4.77 -39.11 -24.17
C LEU A 450 4.70 -40.53 -23.65
N GLU A 451 4.55 -41.48 -24.58
CA GLU A 451 4.68 -42.92 -24.35
C GLU A 451 5.88 -43.42 -25.18
N ARG A 452 6.86 -44.01 -24.51
CA ARG A 452 8.15 -44.43 -25.09
C ARG A 452 8.50 -45.89 -24.83
N GLY A 453 7.83 -46.57 -23.91
CA GLY A 453 8.04 -48.00 -23.69
C GLY A 453 9.40 -48.33 -23.05
N LEU A 454 10.00 -47.39 -22.31
CA LEU A 454 11.35 -47.54 -21.74
C LEU A 454 11.32 -48.29 -20.42
N ASP A 455 12.26 -49.22 -20.26
CA ASP A 455 12.50 -49.94 -19.02
C ASP A 455 13.41 -49.14 -18.08
N ASN A 456 13.48 -49.56 -16.82
CA ASN A 456 14.37 -48.99 -15.81
C ASN A 456 15.06 -50.10 -14.99
N SER A 457 16.18 -49.75 -14.36
CA SER A 457 16.96 -50.61 -13.45
C SER A 457 16.80 -50.20 -11.98
N LEU A 458 15.86 -49.29 -11.67
CA LEU A 458 15.59 -48.76 -10.33
C LEU A 458 14.64 -49.64 -9.50
N GLY A 459 14.08 -50.68 -10.12
CA GLY A 459 13.05 -51.51 -9.51
C GLY A 459 11.65 -50.86 -9.53
N LEU A 460 11.48 -49.75 -10.24
CA LEU A 460 10.16 -49.19 -10.52
C LEU A 460 9.44 -50.11 -11.53
N PRO A 461 8.10 -50.26 -11.45
CA PRO A 461 7.37 -50.98 -12.48
C PRO A 461 7.58 -50.29 -13.82
N ARG A 462 7.64 -51.07 -14.91
CA ARG A 462 7.80 -50.53 -16.27
C ARG A 462 6.75 -49.47 -16.60
N THR A 463 5.53 -49.64 -16.10
CA THR A 463 4.43 -48.67 -16.25
C THR A 463 4.79 -47.28 -15.75
N ALA A 464 5.65 -47.14 -14.73
CA ALA A 464 6.09 -45.84 -14.21
C ALA A 464 7.31 -45.25 -14.95
N SER A 465 7.90 -45.98 -15.90
CA SER A 465 9.05 -45.54 -16.69
C SER A 465 8.76 -45.41 -18.18
N GLU A 466 7.63 -45.93 -18.65
CA GLU A 466 7.35 -45.99 -20.07
C GLU A 466 6.61 -44.79 -20.63
N ASP A 467 6.08 -43.93 -19.77
CA ASP A 467 5.42 -42.68 -20.12
C ASP A 467 5.77 -41.54 -19.15
N MET A 468 5.46 -40.31 -19.56
CA MET A 468 5.92 -39.10 -18.88
C MET A 468 5.02 -37.90 -19.15
N PHE A 469 5.15 -36.88 -18.30
CA PHE A 469 4.86 -35.50 -18.65
C PHE A 469 6.13 -34.85 -19.22
N PHE A 470 6.00 -34.03 -20.25
CA PHE A 470 7.15 -33.37 -20.89
C PHE A 470 6.84 -31.98 -21.42
N SER A 471 7.93 -31.23 -21.68
CA SER A 471 7.89 -29.94 -22.33
C SER A 471 9.05 -29.73 -23.31
N ASP A 472 8.73 -29.01 -24.40
CA ASP A 472 9.71 -28.52 -25.36
C ASP A 472 10.15 -27.11 -24.95
N GLY A 473 11.20 -27.02 -24.12
CA GLY A 473 11.64 -25.78 -23.47
C GLY A 473 12.13 -24.66 -24.39
N ASN A 474 12.38 -24.93 -25.67
CA ASN A 474 12.69 -23.89 -26.67
C ASN A 474 11.43 -23.14 -27.14
N ASN A 475 10.24 -23.66 -26.87
CA ASN A 475 8.98 -22.96 -27.09
C ASN A 475 8.74 -21.96 -25.94
N GLU A 476 8.46 -20.70 -26.28
CA GLU A 476 8.27 -19.63 -25.28
C GLU A 476 7.14 -19.93 -24.28
N ASN A 477 6.12 -20.67 -24.71
CA ASN A 477 4.98 -21.05 -23.87
C ASN A 477 5.28 -22.17 -22.86
N PHE A 478 6.40 -22.88 -23.01
CA PHE A 478 6.75 -24.07 -22.22
C PHE A 478 8.19 -24.04 -21.70
N ARG A 479 8.77 -22.84 -21.54
CA ARG A 479 10.12 -22.66 -20.95
C ARG A 479 10.18 -23.15 -19.50
N ILE A 480 9.04 -23.10 -18.82
CA ILE A 480 8.85 -23.54 -17.44
C ILE A 480 7.59 -24.39 -17.41
N SER A 481 7.68 -25.55 -16.78
CA SER A 481 6.51 -26.33 -16.32
C SER A 481 6.66 -26.57 -14.83
N SER A 482 5.56 -26.64 -14.09
CA SER A 482 5.66 -26.76 -12.64
C SER A 482 4.48 -27.44 -11.98
N PHE A 483 4.72 -27.95 -10.78
CA PHE A 483 3.70 -28.44 -9.88
C PHE A 483 3.58 -27.53 -8.66
N ALA A 484 2.34 -27.27 -8.23
CA ALA A 484 2.03 -26.73 -6.91
C ALA A 484 1.60 -27.87 -5.99
N LEU A 485 2.24 -27.94 -4.82
CA LEU A 485 1.97 -28.92 -3.79
C LEU A 485 1.41 -28.21 -2.55
N SER A 486 0.51 -28.87 -1.83
CA SER A 486 -0.13 -28.30 -0.65
C SER A 486 -0.46 -29.34 0.42
N ASN A 487 -0.85 -28.85 1.61
CA ASN A 487 -1.15 -29.64 2.81
C ASN A 487 0.05 -30.42 3.37
N PHE A 488 1.28 -29.99 3.12
CA PHE A 488 2.45 -30.56 3.79
C PHE A 488 2.49 -30.08 5.24
N ASN A 489 3.08 -30.89 6.14
CA ASN A 489 3.34 -30.43 7.50
C ASN A 489 4.53 -29.44 7.47
N PRO A 490 4.33 -28.17 7.86
CA PRO A 490 5.33 -27.09 7.73
C PRO A 490 6.48 -27.17 8.75
N ASP A 491 6.38 -28.10 9.72
CA ASP A 491 7.37 -28.33 10.77
C ASP A 491 8.34 -29.48 10.42
N LEU A 492 8.20 -30.09 9.24
CA LEU A 492 9.01 -31.21 8.78
C LEU A 492 9.77 -30.88 7.49
N GLU A 493 10.87 -31.59 7.27
CA GLU A 493 11.65 -31.56 6.03
C GLU A 493 11.40 -32.82 5.19
N TYR A 494 11.47 -32.66 3.87
CA TYR A 494 11.19 -33.70 2.89
C TYR A 494 12.33 -33.82 1.88
N THR A 495 12.54 -35.04 1.38
CA THR A 495 13.38 -35.32 0.22
C THR A 495 12.50 -35.69 -0.99
N PHE A 496 12.79 -35.07 -2.13
CA PHE A 496 12.15 -35.32 -3.41
C PHE A 496 13.12 -35.99 -4.37
N ILE A 497 12.68 -37.09 -4.98
CA ILE A 497 13.47 -37.90 -5.90
C ILE A 497 12.74 -37.94 -7.24
N PHE A 498 13.40 -37.51 -8.29
CA PHE A 498 12.85 -37.39 -9.63
C PHE A 498 13.47 -38.40 -10.58
N TYR A 499 12.62 -39.11 -11.31
CA TYR A 499 13.02 -40.00 -12.39
C TYR A 499 12.42 -39.54 -13.73
N GLY A 500 13.23 -39.64 -14.77
CA GLY A 500 12.96 -39.14 -16.11
C GLY A 500 13.85 -39.82 -17.13
N ALA A 501 13.27 -40.32 -18.22
CA ALA A 501 13.99 -41.05 -19.26
C ALA A 501 13.41 -40.76 -20.64
N ILE A 502 14.28 -40.58 -21.63
CA ILE A 502 13.90 -40.41 -23.04
C ILE A 502 14.88 -41.17 -23.93
N ASN A 503 14.40 -41.76 -25.02
CA ASN A 503 15.24 -42.42 -26.02
C ASN A 503 15.82 -41.42 -27.03
N ASP A 504 16.34 -40.31 -26.52
CA ASP A 504 16.98 -39.24 -27.28
C ASP A 504 18.31 -38.86 -26.60
N SER A 505 19.01 -37.88 -27.15
CA SER A 505 20.31 -37.40 -26.65
C SER A 505 20.34 -35.90 -26.47
N ASN A 506 21.26 -35.44 -25.62
CA ASN A 506 21.49 -34.04 -25.28
C ASN A 506 20.37 -33.39 -24.46
N THR A 507 19.62 -34.20 -23.71
CA THR A 507 18.53 -33.77 -22.84
C THR A 507 18.98 -33.71 -21.38
N GLN A 508 18.51 -32.69 -20.68
CA GLN A 508 18.69 -32.56 -19.24
C GLN A 508 17.51 -31.78 -18.66
N THR A 509 16.95 -32.25 -17.56
CA THR A 509 15.91 -31.57 -16.79
C THR A 509 16.53 -30.94 -15.54
N GLU A 510 16.22 -29.69 -15.26
CA GLU A 510 16.47 -29.05 -13.96
C GLU A 510 15.20 -29.09 -13.13
N PHE A 511 15.32 -29.51 -11.87
CA PHE A 511 14.25 -29.49 -10.88
C PHE A 511 14.65 -28.52 -9.79
N GLN A 512 13.88 -27.44 -9.62
CA GLN A 512 14.01 -26.50 -8.50
C GLN A 512 12.78 -26.65 -7.60
N ILE A 513 12.99 -26.87 -6.31
CA ILE A 513 11.93 -26.93 -5.32
C ILE A 513 11.99 -25.66 -4.47
N ILE A 514 10.84 -25.02 -4.29
CA ILE A 514 10.71 -23.72 -3.62
C ILE A 514 9.70 -23.86 -2.47
N GLY A 515 10.20 -23.67 -1.24
CA GLY A 515 9.44 -23.64 0.00
C GLY A 515 9.91 -22.50 0.92
N LYS A 516 10.10 -22.76 2.22
CA LYS A 516 10.83 -21.84 3.12
C LYS A 516 12.29 -21.68 2.70
N ASN A 517 12.87 -22.77 2.20
CA ASN A 517 14.15 -22.84 1.55
C ASN A 517 13.99 -23.37 0.12
N GLU A 518 15.06 -23.32 -0.64
CA GLU A 518 15.09 -23.81 -2.01
C GLU A 518 16.22 -24.82 -2.24
N GLY A 519 16.01 -25.69 -3.21
CA GLY A 519 17.02 -26.66 -3.64
C GLY A 519 16.88 -26.98 -5.13
N VAL A 520 18.01 -27.29 -5.78
CA VAL A 520 18.08 -27.56 -7.22
C VAL A 520 18.80 -28.89 -7.45
N ALA A 521 18.28 -29.71 -8.35
CA ALA A 521 18.97 -30.89 -8.87
C ALA A 521 18.76 -31.04 -10.37
N HIS A 522 19.69 -31.74 -11.03
CA HIS A 522 19.68 -31.95 -12.48
C HIS A 522 19.63 -33.43 -12.83
N LEU A 523 18.84 -33.79 -13.82
CA LEU A 523 18.74 -35.14 -14.34
C LEU A 523 19.07 -35.17 -15.83
N VAL A 524 20.02 -36.02 -16.23
CA VAL A 524 20.27 -36.33 -17.65
C VAL A 524 19.30 -37.42 -18.09
N ASN A 525 18.29 -37.06 -18.89
CA ASN A 525 17.22 -37.97 -19.30
C ASN A 525 17.67 -38.96 -20.40
N ASP A 526 18.78 -38.71 -21.09
CA ASP A 526 19.32 -39.48 -22.21
C ASP A 526 19.43 -40.98 -21.92
N PHE A 527 18.58 -41.80 -22.55
CA PHE A 527 18.54 -43.25 -22.40
C PHE A 527 18.67 -43.70 -20.93
N ASN A 528 18.00 -42.97 -20.03
CA ASN A 528 18.22 -43.10 -18.61
C ASN A 528 17.58 -44.37 -18.03
N MET A 529 18.42 -45.29 -17.54
CA MET A 529 17.96 -46.54 -16.91
C MET A 529 17.93 -46.46 -15.38
N ASP A 530 18.79 -45.65 -14.76
CA ASP A 530 19.13 -45.79 -13.33
C ASP A 530 19.50 -44.48 -12.61
N ARG A 531 19.49 -43.33 -13.30
CA ARG A 531 19.80 -42.04 -12.66
C ARG A 531 18.55 -41.38 -12.13
N VAL A 532 18.68 -40.70 -11.00
CA VAL A 532 17.65 -39.84 -10.41
C VAL A 532 18.24 -38.47 -10.07
N ALA A 533 17.38 -37.46 -9.95
CA ALA A 533 17.73 -36.19 -9.32
C ALA A 533 17.14 -36.16 -7.91
N ILE A 534 17.94 -35.78 -6.90
CA ILE A 534 17.52 -35.78 -5.50
C ILE A 534 17.65 -34.36 -4.94
N VAL A 535 16.59 -33.85 -4.33
CA VAL A 535 16.57 -32.60 -3.59
C VAL A 535 16.12 -32.87 -2.17
N SER A 536 17.03 -32.74 -1.21
CA SER A 536 16.82 -33.06 0.21
C SER A 536 16.74 -31.81 1.09
N GLY A 537 16.26 -31.98 2.32
CA GLY A 537 16.18 -30.94 3.34
C GLY A 537 15.17 -29.83 3.01
N ILE A 538 14.12 -30.12 2.23
CA ILE A 538 13.16 -29.08 1.82
C ILE A 538 12.08 -28.91 2.88
N SER A 539 11.98 -27.69 3.41
CA SER A 539 10.93 -27.25 4.32
C SER A 539 9.78 -26.59 3.55
N PRO A 540 8.52 -27.06 3.71
CA PRO A 540 7.35 -26.37 3.17
C PRO A 540 7.21 -24.95 3.72
N THR A 541 6.45 -24.10 3.02
CA THR A 541 6.05 -22.79 3.56
C THR A 541 5.31 -22.94 4.88
N ASP A 542 5.08 -21.84 5.61
CA ASP A 542 4.26 -21.88 6.83
C ASP A 542 2.81 -22.35 6.58
N TYR A 543 2.36 -22.39 5.31
CA TYR A 543 1.05 -22.88 4.89
C TYR A 543 1.08 -24.32 4.37
N GLY A 544 2.22 -25.01 4.48
CA GLY A 544 2.36 -26.37 3.97
C GLY A 544 2.36 -26.45 2.44
N THR A 545 2.80 -25.39 1.75
CA THR A 545 2.89 -25.36 0.28
C THR A 545 4.32 -25.48 -0.21
N LEU A 546 4.48 -25.99 -1.43
CA LEU A 546 5.74 -26.09 -2.18
C LEU A 546 5.48 -25.88 -3.67
N ILE A 547 6.48 -25.37 -4.39
CA ILE A 547 6.48 -25.35 -5.87
C ILE A 547 7.64 -26.22 -6.36
N ILE A 548 7.37 -27.11 -7.31
CA ILE A 548 8.41 -27.83 -8.05
C ILE A 548 8.44 -27.25 -9.46
N GLN A 549 9.46 -26.47 -9.77
CA GLN A 549 9.69 -25.88 -11.07
C GLN A 549 10.63 -26.77 -11.90
N MET A 550 10.26 -27.00 -13.16
CA MET A 550 11.03 -27.75 -14.14
C MET A 550 11.39 -26.87 -15.33
N THR A 551 12.65 -26.91 -15.72
CA THR A 551 13.17 -26.22 -16.91
C THR A 551 14.16 -27.11 -17.66
N LYS A 552 14.65 -26.60 -18.81
CA LYS A 552 15.83 -27.18 -19.44
C LYS A 552 17.03 -27.05 -18.48
N GLY A 553 17.73 -28.16 -18.28
CA GLY A 553 18.99 -28.14 -17.54
C GLY A 553 20.06 -27.32 -18.27
N PRO A 554 21.10 -26.86 -17.54
CA PRO A 554 22.17 -26.03 -18.10
C PRO A 554 22.94 -26.71 -19.24
N ASN A 555 22.98 -28.05 -19.26
CA ASN A 555 23.66 -28.84 -20.29
C ASN A 555 22.72 -29.37 -21.39
N ASN A 556 21.44 -28.95 -21.37
CA ASN A 556 20.47 -29.35 -22.39
C ASN A 556 20.75 -28.62 -23.72
N THR A 557 21.15 -29.38 -24.74
CA THR A 557 21.37 -28.88 -26.12
C THR A 557 20.46 -29.55 -27.14
N HIS A 558 19.42 -30.25 -26.66
CA HIS A 558 18.40 -30.88 -27.49
C HIS A 558 17.67 -29.84 -28.35
N TRP A 559 17.33 -30.23 -29.58
CA TRP A 559 16.77 -29.32 -30.59
C TRP A 559 15.44 -28.68 -30.15
N ALA A 560 14.62 -29.37 -29.36
CA ALA A 560 13.38 -28.87 -28.79
C ALA A 560 13.56 -28.29 -27.38
N GLY A 561 14.72 -28.50 -26.76
CA GLY A 561 14.96 -28.15 -25.35
C GLY A 561 14.17 -29.06 -24.41
N PHE A 562 14.05 -30.35 -24.74
CA PHE A 562 13.23 -31.31 -24.02
C PHE A 562 13.57 -31.37 -22.52
N PHE A 563 12.55 -31.31 -21.67
CA PHE A 563 12.65 -31.72 -20.26
C PHE A 563 11.36 -32.44 -19.84
N GLY A 564 11.44 -33.35 -18.88
CA GLY A 564 10.31 -34.21 -18.53
C GLY A 564 10.50 -35.07 -17.30
N ILE A 565 9.40 -35.66 -16.83
CA ILE A 565 9.31 -36.48 -15.63
C ILE A 565 8.41 -37.68 -15.87
N ASN A 566 8.91 -38.86 -15.53
CA ASN A 566 8.16 -40.12 -15.57
C ASN A 566 7.57 -40.41 -14.18
N ALA A 567 8.39 -40.34 -13.13
CA ALA A 567 7.98 -40.66 -11.78
C ALA A 567 8.63 -39.74 -10.74
N MET A 568 7.96 -39.56 -9.61
CA MET A 568 8.48 -38.86 -8.45
C MET A 568 8.26 -39.68 -7.18
N ILE A 569 9.23 -39.61 -6.27
CA ILE A 569 9.11 -40.16 -4.93
C ILE A 569 9.30 -39.03 -3.92
N ILE A 570 8.37 -38.93 -2.97
CA ILE A 570 8.46 -38.00 -1.83
C ILE A 570 8.73 -38.81 -0.58
N THR A 571 9.71 -38.41 0.21
CA THR A 571 10.11 -39.13 1.42
C THR A 571 10.30 -38.18 2.61
N PRO A 572 10.24 -38.70 3.85
CA PRO A 572 10.78 -37.99 5.00
C PRO A 572 12.26 -37.70 4.76
N ASP A 573 12.77 -36.54 5.20
CA ASP A 573 14.18 -36.27 5.02
C ASP A 573 15.08 -37.32 5.70
N GLY A 574 16.17 -37.69 5.03
CA GLY A 574 17.08 -38.76 5.46
C GLY A 574 16.56 -40.20 5.30
N TYR A 575 15.38 -40.41 4.71
CA TYR A 575 14.86 -41.75 4.42
C TYR A 575 15.65 -42.42 3.28
N SER A 576 16.12 -43.64 3.50
CA SER A 576 16.83 -44.42 2.48
C SER A 576 15.87 -45.29 1.68
N ILE A 577 15.91 -45.17 0.34
CA ILE A 577 15.16 -46.05 -0.55
C ILE A 577 16.11 -47.14 -1.10
N PRO A 578 15.83 -48.43 -0.84
CA PRO A 578 16.65 -49.50 -1.40
C PRO A 578 16.70 -49.43 -2.94
N GLY A 579 17.92 -49.41 -3.50
CA GLY A 579 18.13 -49.36 -4.95
C GLY A 579 18.22 -47.96 -5.55
N ILE A 580 17.99 -46.91 -4.77
CA ILE A 580 18.19 -45.50 -5.16
C ILE A 580 19.21 -44.91 -4.19
N ASN A 581 20.41 -44.58 -4.71
CA ASN A 581 21.51 -44.00 -3.95
C ASN A 581 21.86 -42.59 -4.43
#